data_AF-A0A1R0H779-F1
#
_entry.id   AF-A0A1R0H779-F1
#
_cell.length_a   1.000
_cell.length_b   1.000
_cell.length_c   1.000
_cell.angle_alpha   90.00
_cell.angle_beta   90.00
_cell.angle_gamma   90.00
#
_symmetry.space_group_name_H-M   'P 1'
#
loop_
_entity.id
_entity.type
_entity.pdbx_description
1 polymer ?
#
loop_
_entity_poly.entity_id
_entity_poly.type
_entity_poly.pdbx_seq_one_letter_code
_entity_poly.pdbx_strand_id
1 'polypeptide(L)'
;MDETIEKTPENLEDVKKENEAAHLNSEGLSKREKKDVMKMILKKKAAYETFAKLEGLERAEKAFSKLPRKTLIIVNLGYGAVGGSSSEEIERIFSGFKGFEKVVMAHGKPYTFVEFRGGEESIIARDELHEKPCSTLNNKILFLEFVNHLDFAYFSDRASPNVNGTLNEAPGLYYFGNFLNEMEQSTLLDLVSAKDENMLDQILKIRDLQVEDSLDEFPIQPKNDENTYLGEESWLTIQNRKIVCKHQVL
;
A
#
# COMPACT_ATOMS: atom_id res chain seq x y z
N MET A 1 -50.32 -31.47 12.02
CA MET A 1 -49.51 -31.22 10.80
C MET A 1 -49.21 -29.73 10.80
N ASP A 2 -48.56 -29.15 11.81
CA ASP A 2 -47.22 -29.40 12.37
C ASP A 2 -46.16 -29.59 11.29
N GLU A 3 -45.41 -28.51 11.06
CA GLU A 3 -43.94 -28.52 11.02
C GLU A 3 -43.41 -27.07 11.12
N THR A 4 -43.04 -26.68 12.34
CA THR A 4 -42.18 -25.54 12.65
C THR A 4 -40.74 -25.90 12.32
N ILE A 5 -40.11 -25.13 11.43
CA ILE A 5 -38.68 -25.25 11.13
C ILE A 5 -37.91 -24.35 12.09
N GLU A 6 -37.28 -24.96 13.09
CA GLU A 6 -36.28 -24.34 13.96
C GLU A 6 -35.02 -24.00 13.14
N LYS A 7 -34.59 -22.74 13.19
CA LYS A 7 -33.25 -22.32 12.77
C LYS A 7 -32.35 -22.29 14.00
N THR A 8 -31.47 -23.27 14.11
CA THR A 8 -30.35 -23.30 15.07
C THR A 8 -29.23 -22.34 14.63
N PRO A 9 -28.66 -21.53 15.53
CA PRO A 9 -27.48 -20.72 15.21
C PRO A 9 -26.18 -21.50 15.50
N GLU A 10 -25.63 -22.16 14.49
CA GLU A 10 -24.23 -22.63 14.46
C GLU A 10 -23.32 -21.44 14.11
N ASN A 11 -22.87 -20.64 15.09
CA ASN A 11 -21.77 -19.69 14.81
C ASN A 11 -21.01 -19.10 16.00
N LEU A 12 -21.06 -19.71 17.19
CA LEU A 12 -20.40 -19.16 18.39
C LEU A 12 -19.34 -20.05 19.03
N GLU A 13 -19.27 -21.34 18.69
CA GLU A 13 -18.26 -22.24 19.26
C GLU A 13 -16.94 -22.26 18.48
N ASP A 14 -16.96 -22.04 17.15
CA ASP A 14 -15.75 -22.12 16.33
C ASP A 14 -14.83 -20.90 16.50
N VAL A 15 -15.34 -19.76 16.96
CA VAL A 15 -14.52 -18.57 17.29
C VAL A 15 -13.78 -18.71 18.63
N LYS A 16 -14.25 -19.61 19.52
CA LYS A 16 -13.56 -19.86 20.80
C LYS A 16 -12.38 -20.83 20.66
N LYS A 17 -12.47 -21.83 19.79
CA LYS A 17 -11.41 -22.85 19.63
C LYS A 17 -10.12 -22.31 18.99
N GLU A 18 -10.18 -21.31 18.11
CA GLU A 18 -8.97 -20.70 17.54
C GLU A 18 -8.24 -19.78 18.53
N ASN A 19 -8.94 -19.20 19.51
CA ASN A 19 -8.30 -18.40 20.57
C ASN A 19 -7.70 -19.28 21.70
N GLU A 20 -8.14 -20.54 21.84
CA GLU A 20 -7.61 -21.47 22.84
C GLU A 20 -6.29 -22.14 22.40
N ALA A 21 -6.06 -22.34 21.10
CA ALA A 21 -4.80 -22.91 20.61
C ALA A 21 -3.58 -21.98 20.80
N ALA A 22 -3.79 -20.66 20.84
CA ALA A 22 -2.74 -19.69 21.14
C ALA A 22 -2.47 -19.54 22.66
N HIS A 23 -3.35 -20.09 23.51
CA HIS A 23 -3.22 -20.02 24.96
C HIS A 23 -2.34 -21.14 25.55
N LEU A 24 -1.94 -22.13 24.75
CA LEU A 24 -1.34 -23.38 25.21
C LEU A 24 0.17 -23.38 25.47
N ASN A 25 0.91 -22.27 25.31
CA ASN A 25 2.37 -22.25 25.55
C ASN A 25 2.93 -20.97 26.22
N SER A 26 2.12 -20.24 27.00
CA SER A 26 2.60 -19.01 27.67
C SER A 26 3.18 -19.20 29.08
N GLU A 27 3.08 -20.42 29.63
CA GLU A 27 3.61 -20.80 30.93
C GLU A 27 5.10 -21.14 30.82
N GLY A 28 5.95 -20.11 30.83
CA GLY A 28 7.41 -20.29 30.82
C GLY A 28 8.18 -19.15 30.16
N LEU A 29 7.51 -18.30 29.38
CA LEU A 29 8.14 -17.18 28.69
C LEU A 29 8.40 -16.00 29.64
N SER A 30 9.57 -15.39 29.52
CA SER A 30 9.90 -14.12 30.16
C SER A 30 8.98 -13.00 29.67
N LYS A 31 8.89 -11.91 30.45
CA LYS A 31 8.09 -10.72 30.07
C LYS A 31 8.45 -10.18 28.68
N ARG A 32 9.72 -10.28 28.29
CA ARG A 32 10.23 -9.82 26.99
C ARG A 32 9.73 -10.73 25.86
N GLU A 33 9.86 -12.04 26.02
CA GLU A 33 9.40 -13.01 25.02
C GLU A 33 7.88 -12.95 24.83
N LYS A 34 7.11 -12.77 25.90
CA LYS A 34 5.65 -12.56 25.81
C LYS A 34 5.30 -11.34 24.95
N LYS A 35 6.06 -10.24 25.10
CA LYS A 35 5.89 -9.03 24.29
C LYS A 35 6.23 -9.28 22.82
N ASP A 36 7.29 -10.03 22.55
CA ASP A 36 7.73 -10.34 21.19
C ASP A 36 6.73 -11.27 20.47
N VAL A 37 6.20 -12.28 21.16
CA VAL A 37 5.11 -13.14 20.66
C VAL A 37 3.85 -12.32 20.36
N MET A 38 3.43 -11.44 21.28
CA MET A 38 2.26 -10.58 21.06
C MET A 38 2.47 -9.64 19.85
N LYS A 39 3.67 -9.08 19.69
CA LYS A 39 4.01 -8.25 18.52
C LYS A 39 3.95 -9.04 17.22
N MET A 40 4.38 -10.30 17.22
CA MET A 40 4.30 -11.18 16.06
C MET A 40 2.84 -11.51 15.70
N ILE A 41 2.00 -11.85 16.67
CA ILE A 41 0.56 -12.10 16.48
C ILE A 41 -0.13 -10.87 15.88
N LEU A 42 0.16 -9.67 16.40
CA LEU A 42 -0.40 -8.43 15.86
C LEU A 42 0.03 -8.18 14.41
N LYS A 43 1.29 -8.44 14.07
CA LYS A 43 1.80 -8.34 12.69
C LYS A 43 1.12 -9.33 11.76
N LYS A 44 0.94 -10.59 12.20
CA LYS A 44 0.24 -11.63 11.43
C LYS A 44 -1.18 -11.20 11.13
N LYS A 45 -1.92 -10.79 12.16
CA LYS A 45 -3.29 -10.31 12.04
C LYS A 45 -3.40 -9.13 11.05
N ALA A 46 -2.53 -8.12 11.20
CA ALA A 46 -2.54 -6.96 10.30
C ALA A 46 -2.25 -7.34 8.83
N ALA A 47 -1.31 -8.27 8.60
CA ALA A 47 -1.02 -8.76 7.25
C ALA A 47 -2.24 -9.48 6.64
N TYR A 48 -2.90 -10.32 7.43
CA TYR A 48 -4.06 -11.11 6.97
C TYR A 48 -5.25 -10.21 6.68
N GLU A 49 -5.52 -9.24 7.55
CA GLU A 49 -6.56 -8.22 7.34
C GLU A 49 -6.29 -7.39 6.07
N THR A 50 -5.03 -7.02 5.83
CA THR A 50 -4.65 -6.26 4.63
C THR A 50 -4.88 -7.08 3.36
N PHE A 51 -4.48 -8.35 3.38
CA PHE A 51 -4.73 -9.28 2.28
C PHE A 51 -6.23 -9.45 2.02
N ALA A 52 -7.01 -9.77 3.05
CA ALA A 52 -8.46 -9.95 2.93
C ALA A 52 -9.15 -8.70 2.36
N LYS A 53 -8.77 -7.52 2.83
CA LYS A 53 -9.31 -6.24 2.35
C LYS A 53 -9.01 -6.01 0.86
N LEU A 54 -7.80 -6.33 0.40
CA LEU A 54 -7.41 -6.12 -1.00
C LEU A 54 -8.03 -7.12 -1.97
N GLU A 55 -8.34 -8.32 -1.48
CA GLU A 55 -9.00 -9.37 -2.26
C GLU A 55 -10.53 -9.35 -2.12
N GLY A 56 -11.09 -8.39 -1.37
CA GLY A 56 -12.54 -8.27 -1.15
C GLY A 56 -13.13 -9.42 -0.33
N LEU A 57 -12.32 -10.06 0.51
CA LEU A 57 -12.71 -11.17 1.37
C LEU A 57 -13.09 -10.65 2.77
N GLU A 58 -14.10 -11.26 3.38
CA GLU A 58 -14.42 -10.98 4.79
C GLU A 58 -13.31 -11.39 5.75
N ARG A 59 -12.60 -12.47 5.41
CA ARG A 59 -11.56 -13.10 6.23
C ARG A 59 -10.50 -13.75 5.33
N ALA A 60 -9.24 -13.63 5.71
CA ALA A 60 -8.11 -14.16 4.93
C ALA A 60 -8.13 -15.68 4.86
N GLU A 61 -8.57 -16.33 5.94
CA GLU A 61 -8.64 -17.77 6.12
C GLU A 61 -9.53 -18.46 5.08
N LYS A 62 -10.47 -17.72 4.46
CA LYS A 62 -11.30 -18.24 3.37
C LYS A 62 -10.50 -18.55 2.10
N ALA A 63 -9.38 -17.88 1.89
CA ALA A 63 -8.49 -18.14 0.75
C ALA A 63 -7.45 -19.24 1.05
N PHE A 64 -7.20 -19.53 2.32
CA PHE A 64 -6.14 -20.43 2.73
C PHE A 64 -6.61 -21.89 2.76
N SER A 65 -5.80 -22.78 2.19
CA SER A 65 -6.06 -24.21 2.22
C SER A 65 -5.45 -24.82 3.47
N LYS A 66 -6.23 -25.65 4.18
CA LYS A 66 -5.69 -26.48 5.28
C LYS A 66 -4.84 -27.63 4.77
N LEU A 67 -5.04 -28.04 3.52
CA LEU A 67 -4.31 -29.13 2.90
C LEU A 67 -3.06 -28.59 2.19
N PRO A 68 -1.97 -29.36 2.16
CA PRO A 68 -0.78 -29.03 1.37
C PRO A 68 -1.13 -28.77 -0.10
N ARG A 69 -0.63 -27.66 -0.64
CA ARG A 69 -0.79 -27.26 -2.04
C ARG A 69 0.55 -26.90 -2.63
N LYS A 70 0.68 -27.06 -3.94
CA LYS A 70 1.87 -26.67 -4.70
C LYS A 70 2.19 -25.17 -4.61
N THR A 71 1.20 -24.35 -4.30
CA THR A 71 1.33 -22.88 -4.26
C THR A 71 1.25 -22.40 -2.82
N LEU A 72 2.25 -21.61 -2.42
CA LEU A 72 2.28 -20.85 -1.18
C LEU A 72 2.03 -19.37 -1.47
N ILE A 73 1.38 -18.70 -0.52
CA ILE A 73 1.31 -17.24 -0.47
C ILE A 73 2.14 -16.74 0.71
N ILE A 74 2.95 -15.71 0.49
CA ILE A 74 3.62 -14.93 1.52
C ILE A 74 2.78 -13.68 1.75
N VAL A 75 2.02 -13.64 2.84
CA VAL A 75 0.93 -12.66 3.03
C VAL A 75 1.46 -11.25 3.34
N ASN A 76 2.67 -11.14 3.88
CA ASN A 76 3.27 -9.89 4.34
C ASN A 76 4.50 -9.45 3.55
N LEU A 77 4.64 -9.93 2.32
CA LEU A 77 5.77 -9.59 1.45
C LEU A 77 5.29 -9.41 0.03
N GLY A 78 5.45 -8.20 -0.52
CA GLY A 78 5.03 -7.86 -1.88
C GLY A 78 6.05 -6.95 -2.58
N TYR A 79 5.80 -6.67 -3.86
CA TYR A 79 6.69 -5.87 -4.69
C TYR A 79 6.37 -4.38 -4.56
N GLY A 80 7.38 -3.56 -4.24
CA GLY A 80 7.28 -2.09 -4.26
C GLY A 80 6.56 -1.42 -3.08
N ALA A 81 6.03 -2.18 -2.11
CA ALA A 81 5.48 -1.61 -0.88
C ALA A 81 6.61 -1.21 0.10
N VAL A 82 6.33 -0.34 1.08
CA VAL A 82 7.29 -0.02 2.16
C VAL A 82 7.66 -1.31 2.90
N GLY A 83 8.93 -1.71 2.82
CA GLY A 83 9.39 -2.99 3.35
C GLY A 83 9.15 -4.20 2.44
N GLY A 84 8.86 -3.98 1.16
CA GLY A 84 8.83 -5.01 0.11
C GLY A 84 10.20 -5.63 -0.15
N SER A 85 10.22 -6.65 -0.99
CA SER A 85 11.43 -7.32 -1.47
C SER A 85 11.32 -7.58 -2.96
N SER A 86 12.45 -7.75 -3.64
CA SER A 86 12.44 -8.02 -5.08
C SER A 86 12.14 -9.50 -5.36
N SER A 87 11.72 -9.81 -6.59
CA SER A 87 11.54 -11.20 -7.03
C SER A 87 12.81 -12.01 -6.80
N GLU A 88 13.96 -11.46 -7.16
CA GLU A 88 15.26 -12.13 -7.11
C GLU A 88 15.69 -12.45 -5.67
N GLU A 89 15.37 -11.57 -4.71
CA GLU A 89 15.60 -11.81 -3.28
C GLU A 89 14.79 -13.01 -2.78
N ILE A 90 13.52 -13.09 -3.18
CA ILE A 90 12.62 -14.17 -2.78
C ILE A 90 13.04 -15.48 -3.47
N GLU A 91 13.31 -15.45 -4.78
CA GLU A 91 13.79 -16.59 -5.54
C GLU A 91 15.09 -17.17 -4.96
N ARG A 92 16.02 -16.32 -4.50
CA ARG A 92 17.25 -16.79 -3.86
C ARG A 92 17.00 -17.62 -2.60
N ILE A 93 15.94 -17.32 -1.86
CA ILE A 93 15.57 -18.06 -0.65
C ILE A 93 14.91 -19.38 -1.05
N PHE A 94 13.95 -19.32 -1.97
CA PHE A 94 13.14 -20.49 -2.31
C PHE A 94 13.86 -21.48 -3.24
N SER A 95 14.84 -21.03 -4.03
CA SER A 95 15.69 -21.90 -4.85
C SER A 95 16.53 -22.91 -4.05
N GLY A 96 16.71 -22.68 -2.75
CA GLY A 96 17.33 -23.66 -1.84
C GLY A 96 16.46 -24.89 -1.56
N PHE A 97 15.15 -24.82 -1.83
CA PHE A 97 14.22 -25.91 -1.60
C PHE A 97 14.03 -26.74 -2.86
N LYS A 98 14.02 -28.07 -2.70
CA LYS A 98 13.76 -29.00 -3.80
C LYS A 98 12.38 -28.73 -4.39
N GLY A 99 12.29 -28.71 -5.71
CA GLY A 99 11.01 -28.57 -6.42
C GLY A 99 10.45 -27.15 -6.45
N PHE A 100 11.21 -26.14 -6.03
CA PHE A 100 10.89 -24.75 -6.32
C PHE A 100 10.80 -24.52 -7.85
N GLU A 101 9.75 -23.84 -8.31
CA GLU A 101 9.53 -23.53 -9.73
C GLU A 101 9.70 -22.04 -10.02
N LYS A 102 8.94 -21.19 -9.35
CA LYS A 102 8.95 -19.74 -9.60
C LYS A 102 8.34 -18.92 -8.46
N VAL A 103 8.67 -17.63 -8.46
CA VAL A 103 7.99 -16.61 -7.65
C VAL A 103 7.10 -15.77 -8.56
N VAL A 104 5.87 -15.50 -8.12
CA VAL A 104 4.92 -14.65 -8.84
C VAL A 104 4.55 -13.46 -7.96
N MET A 105 4.93 -12.26 -8.40
CA MET A 105 4.64 -11.01 -7.70
C MET A 105 3.78 -10.11 -8.55
N ALA A 106 2.77 -9.50 -7.93
CA ALA A 106 1.98 -8.45 -8.56
C ALA A 106 2.36 -7.08 -8.00
N HIS A 107 2.55 -6.11 -8.88
CA HIS A 107 2.90 -4.75 -8.48
C HIS A 107 1.79 -4.14 -7.62
N GLY A 108 2.16 -3.54 -6.49
CA GLY A 108 1.21 -2.90 -5.57
C GLY A 108 0.40 -3.87 -4.71
N LYS A 109 0.57 -5.19 -4.87
CA LYS A 109 0.01 -6.17 -3.94
C LYS A 109 1.00 -6.43 -2.80
N PRO A 110 0.55 -6.46 -1.52
CA PRO A 110 1.43 -6.63 -0.36
C PRO A 110 1.75 -8.10 -0.06
N TYR A 111 1.48 -9.00 -1.00
CA TYR A 111 1.71 -10.44 -0.89
C TYR A 111 2.33 -10.98 -2.19
N THR A 112 2.93 -12.17 -2.07
CA THR A 112 3.68 -12.83 -3.14
C THR A 112 3.30 -14.30 -3.19
N PHE A 113 3.28 -14.90 -4.37
CA PHE A 113 3.09 -16.34 -4.52
C PHE A 113 4.40 -17.03 -4.84
N VAL A 114 4.54 -18.25 -4.34
CA VAL A 114 5.65 -19.15 -4.61
C VAL A 114 5.08 -20.47 -5.08
N GLU A 115 5.49 -20.93 -6.25
CA GLU A 115 5.05 -22.20 -6.83
C GLU A 115 6.15 -23.26 -6.71
N PHE A 116 5.72 -24.46 -6.32
CA PHE A 116 6.51 -25.67 -6.26
C PHE A 116 5.92 -26.72 -7.21
N ARG A 117 6.72 -27.74 -7.50
CA ARG A 117 6.32 -28.90 -8.30
C ARG A 117 5.23 -29.73 -7.62
N GLY A 118 5.25 -29.79 -6.29
CA GLY A 118 4.34 -30.60 -5.49
C GLY A 118 4.00 -29.96 -4.16
N GLY A 119 2.95 -30.48 -3.52
CA GLY A 119 2.53 -30.02 -2.19
C GLY A 119 3.45 -30.50 -1.07
N GLU A 120 4.18 -31.61 -1.26
CA GLU A 120 5.12 -32.12 -0.24
C GLU A 120 6.33 -31.19 -0.11
N GLU A 121 6.85 -30.72 -1.24
CA GLU A 121 7.97 -29.78 -1.28
C GLU A 121 7.62 -28.42 -0.67
N SER A 122 6.39 -27.94 -0.89
CA SER A 122 5.93 -26.67 -0.33
C SER A 122 5.73 -26.74 1.20
N ILE A 123 5.36 -27.90 1.76
CA ILE A 123 5.29 -28.10 3.21
C ILE A 123 6.67 -27.85 3.84
N ILE A 124 7.72 -28.43 3.26
CA ILE A 124 9.08 -28.30 3.79
C ILE A 124 9.48 -26.81 3.87
N ALA A 125 9.24 -26.07 2.79
CA ALA A 125 9.54 -24.64 2.75
C ALA A 125 8.68 -23.83 3.73
N ARG A 126 7.39 -24.17 3.87
CA ARG A 126 6.49 -23.54 4.84
C ARG A 126 6.96 -23.79 6.27
N ASP A 127 7.23 -25.04 6.64
CA ASP A 127 7.63 -25.39 8.01
C ASP A 127 8.98 -24.76 8.39
N GLU A 128 9.87 -24.56 7.42
CA GLU A 128 11.16 -23.91 7.65
C GLU A 128 11.06 -22.39 7.78
N LEU A 129 10.19 -21.72 7.02
CA LEU A 129 10.16 -20.26 6.91
C LEU A 129 8.97 -19.58 7.61
N HIS A 130 7.86 -20.29 7.82
CA HIS A 130 6.63 -19.72 8.39
C HIS A 130 6.86 -19.28 9.84
N GLU A 131 6.45 -18.05 10.13
CA GLU A 131 6.57 -17.39 11.44
C GLU A 131 8.00 -17.30 11.97
N LYS A 132 9.00 -17.48 11.10
CA LYS A 132 10.41 -17.42 11.43
C LYS A 132 11.10 -16.22 10.77
N PRO A 133 12.11 -15.62 11.42
CA PRO A 133 12.89 -14.55 10.82
C PRO A 133 13.78 -15.10 9.70
N CYS A 134 13.72 -14.47 8.52
CA CYS A 134 14.57 -14.79 7.38
C CYS A 134 15.76 -13.82 7.32
N SER A 135 16.98 -14.33 7.55
CA SER A 135 18.21 -13.54 7.56
C SER A 135 18.48 -12.85 6.22
N THR A 136 18.19 -13.52 5.11
CA THR A 136 18.34 -13.01 3.74
C THR A 136 17.44 -11.80 3.47
N LEU A 137 16.34 -11.64 4.22
CA LEU A 137 15.39 -10.53 4.10
C LEU A 137 15.48 -9.57 5.29
N ASN A 138 16.68 -9.29 5.78
CA ASN A 138 16.90 -8.38 6.93
C ASN A 138 16.12 -8.80 8.19
N ASN A 139 16.07 -10.11 8.48
CA ASN A 139 15.33 -10.70 9.60
C ASN A 139 13.81 -10.42 9.58
N LYS A 140 13.22 -10.19 8.40
CA LYS A 140 11.76 -10.15 8.25
C LYS A 140 11.16 -11.51 8.60
N ILE A 141 10.08 -11.49 9.37
CA ILE A 141 9.29 -12.69 9.67
C ILE A 141 8.32 -12.90 8.51
N LEU A 142 8.24 -14.12 7.98
CA LEU A 142 7.37 -14.44 6.86
C LEU A 142 6.12 -15.18 7.33
N PHE A 143 4.96 -14.82 6.78
CA PHE A 143 3.71 -15.55 7.02
C PHE A 143 3.29 -16.27 5.75
N LEU A 144 3.55 -17.58 5.72
CA LEU A 144 3.30 -18.44 4.57
C LEU A 144 2.04 -19.31 4.74
N GLU A 145 1.11 -19.26 3.81
CA GLU A 145 -0.06 -20.13 3.82
C GLU A 145 -0.22 -20.88 2.50
N PHE A 146 -0.87 -22.05 2.54
CA PHE A 146 -1.22 -22.77 1.32
C PHE A 146 -2.42 -22.10 0.66
N VAL A 147 -2.41 -21.99 -0.67
CA VAL A 147 -3.54 -21.46 -1.44
C VAL A 147 -3.88 -22.38 -2.60
N ASN A 148 -5.13 -22.35 -3.04
CA ASN A 148 -5.53 -23.05 -4.24
C ASN A 148 -5.16 -22.22 -5.47
N HIS A 149 -4.34 -22.78 -6.36
CA HIS A 149 -3.88 -22.06 -7.56
C HIS A 149 -5.05 -21.56 -8.43
N LEU A 150 -6.18 -22.27 -8.46
CA LEU A 150 -7.34 -21.88 -9.26
C LEU A 150 -7.94 -20.53 -8.84
N ASP A 151 -7.91 -20.23 -7.54
CA ASP A 151 -8.47 -18.99 -7.00
C ASP A 151 -7.61 -17.77 -7.38
N PHE A 152 -6.36 -18.01 -7.78
CA PHE A 152 -5.34 -17.00 -8.07
C PHE A 152 -4.70 -17.17 -9.46
N ALA A 153 -5.30 -17.99 -10.34
CA ALA A 153 -4.75 -18.31 -11.67
C ALA A 153 -4.58 -17.07 -12.56
N TYR A 154 -5.31 -15.99 -12.28
CA TYR A 154 -5.18 -14.72 -12.97
C TYR A 154 -3.82 -14.04 -12.78
N PHE A 155 -3.02 -14.46 -11.79
CA PHE A 155 -1.65 -13.96 -11.58
C PHE A 155 -0.59 -14.71 -12.40
N SER A 156 -0.79 -16.00 -12.71
CA SER A 156 0.18 -16.79 -13.49
C SER A 156 0.25 -16.34 -14.95
N ASP A 157 -0.83 -15.76 -15.48
CA ASP A 157 -0.89 -15.26 -16.86
C ASP A 157 -0.44 -13.79 -17.02
N ARG A 158 -0.18 -13.08 -15.92
CA ARG A 158 0.22 -11.66 -15.94
C ARG A 158 1.69 -11.49 -15.56
N ALA A 159 2.58 -12.05 -16.38
CA ALA A 159 3.94 -11.52 -16.47
C ALA A 159 3.86 -10.13 -17.14
N SER A 160 4.28 -9.09 -16.41
CA SER A 160 4.26 -7.66 -16.78
C SER A 160 2.92 -6.92 -16.54
N PRO A 161 2.88 -5.90 -15.66
CA PRO A 161 1.82 -4.91 -15.67
C PRO A 161 1.98 -4.04 -16.93
N ASN A 162 0.93 -4.01 -17.74
CA ASN A 162 0.73 -2.93 -18.71
C ASN A 162 0.64 -1.61 -17.91
N VAL A 163 1.70 -0.80 -17.96
CA VAL A 163 1.95 0.41 -17.13
C VAL A 163 0.94 1.55 -17.42
N ASN A 164 -0.11 1.28 -18.19
CA ASN A 164 -1.03 2.29 -18.72
C ASN A 164 -2.35 2.40 -17.94
N GLY A 165 -2.53 1.65 -16.85
CA GLY A 165 -3.74 1.71 -16.03
C GLY A 165 -3.56 2.58 -14.78
N THR A 166 -4.43 3.58 -14.63
CA THR A 166 -4.85 4.16 -13.34
C THR A 166 -3.90 5.09 -12.57
N LEU A 167 -3.19 6.02 -13.23
CA LEU A 167 -2.77 7.28 -12.57
C LEU A 167 -3.88 8.36 -12.60
N ASN A 168 -4.97 8.12 -13.35
CA ASN A 168 -6.03 9.10 -13.60
C ASN A 168 -7.15 9.17 -12.53
N GLU A 169 -7.09 8.38 -11.46
CA GLU A 169 -8.25 8.18 -10.55
C GLU A 169 -8.00 8.59 -9.09
N ALA A 170 -6.97 9.39 -8.80
CA ALA A 170 -6.84 10.02 -7.49
C ALA A 170 -7.46 11.44 -7.51
N PRO A 171 -8.72 11.63 -7.07
CA PRO A 171 -9.35 12.94 -7.08
C PRO A 171 -8.53 13.93 -6.22
N GLY A 172 -8.13 15.05 -6.81
CA GLY A 172 -7.31 16.09 -6.17
C GLY A 172 -5.80 15.95 -6.37
N LEU A 173 -5.31 14.89 -7.03
CA LEU A 173 -3.91 14.76 -7.41
C LEU A 173 -3.71 15.29 -8.83
N TYR A 174 -2.92 16.34 -8.98
CA TYR A 174 -2.56 16.91 -10.28
C TYR A 174 -1.06 16.73 -10.52
N TYR A 175 -0.71 16.17 -11.67
CA TYR A 175 0.67 16.09 -12.13
C TYR A 175 0.88 17.10 -13.26
N PHE A 176 1.77 18.07 -13.03
CA PHE A 176 2.19 19.02 -14.04
C PHE A 176 3.56 18.62 -14.57
N GLY A 177 3.59 17.97 -15.73
CA GLY A 177 4.84 17.72 -16.46
C GLY A 177 5.49 19.05 -16.83
N ASN A 178 6.82 19.14 -16.69
CA ASN A 178 7.61 20.34 -16.98
C ASN A 178 7.18 21.57 -16.17
N PHE A 179 6.82 21.39 -14.89
CA PHE A 179 6.50 22.50 -13.98
C PHE A 179 7.68 23.48 -13.82
N LEU A 180 8.91 22.98 -13.93
CA LEU A 180 10.13 23.77 -13.95
C LEU A 180 10.80 23.64 -15.31
N ASN A 181 11.33 24.74 -15.82
CA ASN A 181 12.22 24.70 -16.98
C ASN A 181 13.65 24.28 -16.55
N GLU A 182 14.48 23.90 -17.52
CA GLU A 182 15.83 23.38 -17.25
C GLU A 182 16.73 24.38 -16.48
N MET A 183 16.55 25.67 -16.72
CA MET A 183 17.32 26.75 -16.07
C MET A 183 16.89 26.95 -14.60
N GLU A 184 15.59 26.91 -14.33
CA GLU A 184 15.05 26.96 -12.97
C GLU A 184 15.49 25.73 -12.18
N GLN A 185 15.46 24.56 -12.81
CA GLN A 185 15.92 23.31 -12.22
C GLN A 185 17.41 23.36 -11.89
N SER A 186 18.27 23.85 -12.78
CA SER A 186 19.70 23.98 -12.52
C SER A 186 19.99 24.95 -11.38
N THR A 187 19.31 26.11 -11.37
CA THR A 187 19.46 27.12 -10.31
C THR A 187 19.06 26.58 -8.94
N LEU A 188 17.97 25.81 -8.86
CA LEU A 188 17.55 25.16 -7.61
C LEU A 188 18.54 24.10 -7.14
N LEU A 189 19.09 23.30 -8.06
CA LEU A 189 20.11 22.30 -7.74
C LEU A 189 21.41 22.95 -7.25
N ASP A 190 21.81 24.06 -7.85
CA ASP A 190 22.98 24.84 -7.44
C ASP A 190 22.78 25.46 -6.06
N LEU A 191 21.59 25.99 -5.76
CA LEU A 191 21.24 26.53 -4.45
C LEU A 191 21.28 25.50 -3.32
N VAL A 192 20.81 24.27 -3.58
CA VAL A 192 20.84 23.17 -2.61
C VAL A 192 22.26 22.61 -2.44
N SER A 193 23.05 22.62 -3.51
CA SER A 193 24.43 22.13 -3.50
C SER A 193 25.42 23.15 -2.92
N ALA A 194 25.09 24.44 -2.98
CA ALA A 194 25.86 25.52 -2.39
C ALA A 194 25.76 25.47 -0.85
N LYS A 195 26.72 24.77 -0.23
CA LYS A 195 27.00 24.81 1.21
C LYS A 195 27.65 26.12 1.69
N ASP A 196 27.55 27.19 0.91
CA ASP A 196 28.19 28.46 1.22
C ASP A 196 27.14 29.49 1.64
N GLU A 197 27.16 29.85 2.92
CA GLU A 197 26.30 30.85 3.56
C GLU A 197 26.32 32.23 2.87
N ASN A 198 27.27 32.46 1.95
CA ASN A 198 27.49 33.73 1.27
C ASN A 198 26.66 33.93 -0.02
N MET A 199 26.00 32.89 -0.56
CA MET A 199 25.26 33.00 -1.82
C MET A 199 23.78 33.41 -1.63
N LEU A 200 23.18 33.07 -0.49
CA LEU A 200 21.80 33.46 -0.14
C LEU A 200 21.64 34.98 0.00
N ASP A 201 22.64 35.66 0.56
CA ASP A 201 22.65 37.13 0.70
C ASP A 201 22.78 37.87 -0.64
N GLN A 202 23.42 37.25 -1.64
CA GLN A 202 23.48 37.82 -2.99
C GLN A 202 22.15 37.69 -3.73
N ILE A 203 21.42 36.59 -3.51
CA ILE A 203 20.13 36.35 -4.15
C ILE A 203 19.02 37.23 -3.54
N LEU A 204 19.03 37.45 -2.22
CA LEU A 204 18.11 38.41 -1.58
C LEU A 204 18.34 39.84 -2.09
N LYS A 205 19.60 40.26 -2.29
CA LYS A 205 19.93 41.57 -2.89
C LYS A 205 19.48 41.73 -4.33
N ILE A 206 19.48 40.67 -5.14
CA ILE A 206 18.95 40.71 -6.51
C ILE A 206 17.43 40.92 -6.50
N ARG A 207 16.73 40.36 -5.51
CA ARG A 207 15.27 40.51 -5.37
C ARG A 207 14.86 41.93 -4.96
N ASP A 208 15.62 42.56 -4.07
CA ASP A 208 15.37 43.96 -3.66
C ASP A 208 15.65 44.96 -4.80
N LEU A 209 16.51 44.61 -5.76
CA LEU A 209 16.82 45.45 -6.93
C LEU A 209 15.82 45.29 -8.09
N GLN A 210 14.98 44.26 -8.11
CA GLN A 210 13.98 44.04 -9.17
C GLN A 210 12.57 44.53 -8.80
N VAL A 211 12.37 45.09 -7.60
CA VAL A 211 11.06 45.62 -7.16
C VAL A 211 10.91 47.12 -7.44
N GLU A 212 11.97 47.86 -7.77
CA GLU A 212 11.89 49.33 -7.90
C GLU A 212 11.49 49.86 -9.29
N ASP A 213 11.41 49.05 -10.34
CA ASP A 213 11.22 49.55 -11.73
C ASP A 213 9.93 49.09 -12.44
N SER A 214 8.88 48.72 -11.72
CA SER A 214 7.56 48.47 -12.34
C SER A 214 6.36 48.83 -11.46
N LEU A 215 6.31 50.07 -10.95
CA LEU A 215 5.09 50.69 -10.45
C LEU A 215 4.59 51.77 -11.42
N ASP A 216 4.15 51.34 -12.60
CA ASP A 216 3.22 52.12 -13.42
C ASP A 216 1.78 51.69 -13.10
N GLU A 217 1.10 52.61 -12.42
CA GLU A 217 -0.34 52.92 -12.46
C GLU A 217 -1.35 51.79 -12.75
N PHE A 218 -1.97 51.29 -11.67
CA PHE A 218 -3.37 50.86 -11.72
C PHE A 218 -4.25 51.93 -11.07
N PRO A 219 -5.36 52.39 -11.70
CA PRO A 219 -6.19 53.43 -11.13
C PRO A 219 -6.92 52.93 -9.89
N ILE A 220 -6.70 53.61 -8.76
CA ILE A 220 -7.47 53.44 -7.53
C ILE A 220 -8.84 54.09 -7.74
N GLN A 221 -9.90 53.28 -7.86
CA GLN A 221 -11.26 53.78 -7.73
C GLN A 221 -11.55 54.15 -6.25
N PRO A 222 -12.31 55.22 -6.00
CA PRO A 222 -12.50 55.75 -4.66
C PRO A 222 -13.36 54.84 -3.80
N LYS A 223 -12.98 54.78 -2.51
CA LYS A 223 -13.75 54.17 -1.42
C LYS A 223 -15.09 54.88 -1.28
N ASN A 224 -16.17 54.10 -1.30
CA ASN A 224 -17.36 54.44 -0.53
C ASN A 224 -17.40 53.51 0.67
N ASP A 225 -17.23 54.09 1.84
CA ASP A 225 -17.49 53.48 3.13
C ASP A 225 -19.01 53.28 3.25
N GLU A 226 -19.48 52.03 3.30
CA GLU A 226 -20.59 51.69 4.19
C GLU A 226 -20.34 50.34 4.86
N ASN A 227 -20.51 50.40 6.17
CA ASN A 227 -20.24 49.43 7.20
C ASN A 227 -21.38 48.41 7.23
N THR A 228 -21.14 47.11 7.06
CA THR A 228 -22.03 46.05 7.61
C THR A 228 -21.41 44.66 7.55
N TYR A 229 -21.17 44.10 8.73
CA TYR A 229 -21.28 42.70 9.17
C TYR A 229 -21.11 41.54 8.16
N LEU A 230 -20.20 40.65 8.54
CA LEU A 230 -20.05 39.24 8.12
C LEU A 230 -21.39 38.51 7.90
N GLY A 231 -21.54 37.86 6.74
CA GLY A 231 -22.63 36.93 6.43
C GLY A 231 -22.21 35.84 5.43
N GLU A 232 -22.55 34.60 5.74
CA GLU A 232 -22.05 33.32 5.19
C GLU A 232 -22.47 32.96 3.74
N GLU A 233 -22.75 33.91 2.84
CA GLU A 233 -23.36 33.59 1.53
C GLU A 233 -22.39 33.50 0.33
N SER A 234 -21.07 33.58 0.53
CA SER A 234 -20.11 33.58 -0.60
C SER A 234 -19.87 32.19 -1.23
N TRP A 235 -20.20 31.09 -0.54
CA TRP A 235 -19.90 29.74 -1.03
C TRP A 235 -20.93 29.18 -2.02
N LEU A 236 -22.17 29.66 -2.01
CA LEU A 236 -23.24 29.18 -2.89
C LEU A 236 -23.13 29.69 -4.34
N THR A 237 -22.41 30.79 -4.56
CA THR A 237 -22.24 31.37 -5.90
C THR A 237 -21.22 30.59 -6.75
N ILE A 238 -20.34 29.80 -6.11
CA ILE A 238 -19.35 28.97 -6.79
C ILE A 238 -19.95 27.65 -7.28
N GLN A 239 -21.01 27.13 -6.64
CA GLN A 239 -21.62 25.85 -7.01
C GLN A 239 -22.56 25.90 -8.23
N ASN A 240 -22.92 27.08 -8.75
CA ASN A 240 -23.91 27.20 -9.83
C ASN A 240 -23.34 27.49 -11.23
N ARG A 241 -22.03 27.35 -11.46
CA ARG A 241 -21.49 27.38 -12.84
C ARG A 241 -21.77 26.05 -13.55
N LYS A 242 -22.93 25.96 -14.20
CA LYS A 242 -23.22 24.94 -15.23
C LYS A 242 -22.14 25.01 -16.32
N ILE A 243 -21.33 23.97 -16.44
CA ILE A 243 -20.47 23.74 -17.59
C ILE A 243 -21.38 23.34 -18.75
N VAL A 244 -21.55 24.25 -19.72
CA VAL A 244 -22.22 23.93 -20.99
C VAL A 244 -21.20 23.26 -21.89
N CYS A 245 -21.20 21.93 -21.93
CA CYS A 245 -20.47 21.17 -22.95
C CYS A 245 -21.21 21.31 -24.30
N LYS A 246 -20.68 22.13 -25.21
CA LYS A 246 -21.06 22.07 -26.62
C LYS A 246 -20.60 20.73 -27.20
N HIS A 247 -21.54 19.84 -27.50
CA HIS A 247 -21.32 18.72 -28.40
C HIS A 247 -21.22 19.26 -29.83
N GLN A 248 -20.06 19.11 -30.47
CA GLN A 248 -19.97 19.05 -31.92
C GLN A 248 -20.14 17.58 -32.31
N VAL A 249 -21.27 17.29 -32.95
CA VAL A 249 -21.51 16.03 -33.67
C VAL A 249 -20.92 16.20 -35.08
N LEU A 250 -20.30 15.12 -35.56
CA LEU A 250 -19.80 14.93 -36.94
C LEU A 250 -20.78 15.37 -38.02
#